data_AF-A0A3B9T6L3-F1
#
_entry.id   AF-A0A3B9T6L3-F1
#
_cell.length_a   1.000
_cell.length_b   1.000
_cell.length_c   1.000
_cell.angle_alpha   90.00
_cell.angle_beta   90.00
_cell.angle_gamma   90.00
#
_symmetry.space_group_name_H-M   'P 1'
#
loop_
_entity.id
_entity.type
_entity.pdbx_description
1 polymer ?
#
loop_
_entity_poly.entity_id
_entity_poly.type
_entity_poly.pdbx_seq_one_letter_code
_entity_poly.pdbx_strand_id
1 'polypeptide(L)'
;MSERKKLKSKRKKFKTIAFKLSHRQAISLANYSKLNNTSPIKVLKHRIQDCLNDYANYKTEKIKSAKNQLELFNDLPTEEQQLELFA
;
A
#
# COMPACT_ATOMS: atom_id res chain seq x y z
N MET A 1 21.15 20.52 37.60
CA MET A 1 19.87 20.31 36.90
C MET A 1 20.18 20.08 35.42
N SER A 2 20.03 18.85 34.92
CA SER A 2 20.40 18.50 33.55
C SER A 2 19.43 19.13 32.54
N GLU A 3 19.93 19.97 31.64
CA GLU A 3 19.14 20.57 30.57
C GLU A 3 18.69 19.49 29.57
N ARG A 4 17.40 19.14 29.61
CA ARG A 4 16.79 18.26 28.61
C ARG A 4 16.77 18.98 27.26
N LYS A 5 17.77 18.70 26.41
CA LYS A 5 17.83 19.17 25.02
C LYS A 5 16.53 18.76 24.29
N LYS A 6 15.69 19.73 23.94
CA LYS A 6 14.48 19.51 23.13
C LYS A 6 14.91 19.01 21.75
N LEU A 7 14.63 17.75 21.44
CA LEU A 7 14.86 17.16 20.12
C LEU A 7 14.04 17.94 19.07
N LYS A 8 14.71 18.55 18.08
CA LYS A 8 14.05 19.26 17.00
C LYS A 8 13.30 18.25 16.12
N SER A 9 11.97 18.36 16.06
CA SER A 9 11.14 17.49 15.22
C SER A 9 11.49 17.67 13.74
N LYS A 10 11.75 16.57 13.04
CA LYS A 10 12.04 16.59 11.60
C LYS A 10 10.77 16.97 10.85
N ARG A 11 10.85 17.97 9.97
CA ARG A 11 9.73 18.36 9.09
C ARG A 11 9.35 17.18 8.20
N LYS A 12 8.06 16.82 8.17
CA LYS A 12 7.54 15.84 7.20
C LYS A 12 7.70 16.41 5.80
N LYS A 13 8.36 15.65 4.92
CA LYS A 13 8.51 16.02 3.50
C LYS A 13 7.26 15.56 2.76
N PHE A 14 6.49 16.49 2.21
CA PHE A 14 5.36 16.17 1.34
C PHE A 14 5.86 16.01 -0.11
N LYS A 15 5.19 15.15 -0.89
CA LYS A 15 5.43 14.99 -2.32
C LYS A 15 4.20 15.44 -3.10
N THR A 16 4.41 16.08 -4.24
CA THR A 16 3.35 16.50 -5.16
C THR A 16 3.24 15.47 -6.28
N ILE A 17 2.02 15.01 -6.54
CA ILE A 17 1.69 14.15 -7.69
C ILE A 17 0.73 14.94 -8.57
N ALA A 18 1.08 15.11 -9.84
CA ALA A 18 0.24 15.74 -10.85
C ALA A 18 -0.09 14.71 -11.91
N PHE A 19 -1.36 14.64 -12.33
CA PHE A 19 -1.81 13.78 -13.41
C PHE A 19 -2.80 14.54 -14.29
N LYS A 20 -2.89 14.14 -15.55
CA LYS A 20 -3.83 14.72 -16.50
C LYS A 20 -5.14 13.93 -16.47
N LEU A 21 -6.25 14.64 -16.56
CA LEU A 21 -7.59 14.07 -16.67
C LEU A 21 -8.12 14.31 -18.08
N SER A 22 -8.93 13.38 -18.58
CA SER A 22 -9.73 13.66 -19.77
C SER A 22 -10.79 14.72 -19.46
N HIS A 23 -11.27 15.39 -20.50
CA HIS A 23 -12.30 16.42 -20.35
C HIS A 23 -13.56 15.90 -19.64
N ARG A 24 -14.02 14.69 -20.02
CA ARG A 24 -15.19 14.04 -19.39
C ARG A 24 -14.94 13.71 -17.91
N GLN A 25 -13.74 13.24 -17.57
CA GLN A 25 -13.38 12.95 -16.18
C GLN A 25 -13.36 14.22 -15.33
N ALA A 26 -12.83 15.33 -15.87
CA ALA A 26 -12.80 16.61 -15.17
C ALA A 26 -14.21 17.15 -14.87
N ILE A 27 -15.12 17.09 -15.86
CA ILE A 27 -16.52 17.49 -15.68
C ILE A 27 -17.21 16.61 -14.63
N SER A 28 -17.05 15.29 -14.74
CA SER A 28 -17.65 14.34 -13.79
C SER A 28 -17.19 14.61 -12.36
N LEU A 29 -15.87 14.81 -12.17
CA LEU A 29 -15.30 15.11 -10.86
C LEU A 29 -15.82 16.44 -10.29
N ALA A 30 -15.98 17.47 -11.13
CA ALA A 30 -16.53 18.75 -10.72
C ALA A 30 -18.01 18.63 -10.30
N ASN A 31 -18.82 17.90 -11.06
CA ASN A 31 -20.24 17.69 -10.74
C ASN A 31 -20.41 16.90 -9.44
N TYR A 32 -19.64 15.83 -9.26
CA TYR A 32 -19.67 15.05 -8.03
C TYR A 32 -19.25 15.88 -6.80
N SER A 33 -18.20 16.69 -6.95
CA SER A 33 -17.71 17.57 -5.88
C SER A 33 -18.77 18.59 -5.46
N LYS A 34 -19.46 19.19 -6.44
CA LYS A 34 -20.58 20.13 -6.21
C LYS A 34 -21.75 19.46 -5.47
N LEU A 35 -22.16 18.27 -5.93
CA LEU A 35 -23.29 17.55 -5.33
C LEU A 35 -23.05 17.20 -3.86
N ASN A 36 -21.82 16.86 -3.50
CA ASN A 36 -21.45 16.44 -2.15
C ASN A 36 -20.90 17.59 -1.29
N ASN A 37 -20.89 18.84 -1.77
CA ASN A 37 -20.24 19.99 -1.10
C ASN A 37 -18.79 19.70 -0.66
N THR A 38 -18.05 18.98 -1.50
CA THR A 38 -16.63 18.63 -1.26
C THR A 38 -15.74 19.25 -2.33
N SER A 39 -14.42 19.22 -2.10
CA SER A 39 -13.46 19.63 -3.11
C SER A 39 -12.98 18.43 -3.94
N PRO A 40 -12.66 18.61 -5.23
CA PRO A 40 -12.15 17.55 -6.09
C PRO A 40 -10.97 16.80 -5.48
N ILE A 41 -10.07 17.51 -4.78
CA ILE A 41 -8.91 16.92 -4.12
C ILE A 41 -9.30 16.04 -2.92
N LYS A 42 -10.34 16.40 -2.16
CA LYS A 42 -10.84 15.58 -1.05
C LYS A 42 -11.46 14.30 -1.59
N VAL A 43 -12.23 14.39 -2.67
CA VAL A 43 -12.82 13.22 -3.35
C VAL A 43 -11.73 12.26 -3.80
N LEU A 44 -10.70 12.76 -4.50
CA LEU A 44 -9.58 11.93 -4.96
C LEU A 44 -8.85 11.28 -3.79
N LYS A 45 -8.51 12.06 -2.75
CA LYS A 45 -7.85 11.54 -1.55
C LYS A 45 -8.65 10.46 -0.85
N HIS A 46 -9.96 10.64 -0.73
CA HIS A 46 -10.84 9.67 -0.12
C HIS A 46 -10.91 8.37 -0.94
N ARG A 47 -11.02 8.48 -2.27
CA ARG A 47 -11.09 7.30 -3.15
C ARG A 47 -9.80 6.50 -3.23
N ILE A 48 -8.64 7.14 -3.09
CA ILE A 48 -7.34 6.43 -3.04
C ILE A 48 -6.97 5.99 -1.63
N GLN A 49 -7.74 6.38 -0.61
CA GLN A 49 -7.38 6.17 0.79
C GLN A 49 -7.26 4.69 1.13
N ASP A 50 -8.19 3.88 0.63
CA ASP A 50 -8.19 2.43 0.83
C ASP A 50 -6.91 1.81 0.25
N CYS A 51 -6.57 2.16 -1.00
CA CYS A 51 -5.32 1.75 -1.64
C CYS A 51 -4.05 2.24 -0.90
N LEU A 52 -4.11 3.37 -0.19
CA LEU A 52 -2.95 3.87 0.56
C LEU A 52 -2.83 3.17 1.91
N ASN A 53 -3.93 2.89 2.59
CA ASN A 53 -3.93 2.28 3.91
C ASN A 53 -3.44 0.84 3.84
N ASP A 54 -3.96 0.06 2.88
CA ASP A 54 -3.63 -1.35 2.72
C ASP A 54 -2.14 -1.56 2.40
N TYR A 55 -1.55 -0.62 1.65
CA TYR A 55 -0.17 -0.70 1.20
C TYR A 55 0.81 0.18 1.99
N ALA A 56 0.35 0.97 2.97
CA ALA A 56 1.20 1.86 3.76
C ALA A 56 2.27 1.11 4.56
N ASN A 57 1.89 -0.04 5.11
CA ASN A 57 2.78 -0.91 5.90
C ASN A 57 3.24 -2.15 5.11
N TYR A 58 2.74 -2.32 3.88
CA TYR A 58 3.13 -3.43 3.03
C TYR A 58 4.59 -3.22 2.64
N LYS A 59 5.50 -3.92 3.32
CA LYS A 59 6.84 -4.09 2.78
C LYS A 59 6.63 -4.82 1.46
N THR A 60 6.96 -4.18 0.36
CA THR A 60 7.35 -4.87 -0.86
C THR A 60 8.66 -5.61 -0.57
N GLU A 61 8.61 -6.57 0.36
CA GLU A 61 9.40 -7.76 0.22
C GLU A 61 9.01 -8.25 -1.16
N LYS A 62 9.88 -7.99 -2.14
CA LYS A 62 9.80 -8.65 -3.43
C LYS A 62 9.53 -10.09 -3.05
N ILE A 63 8.32 -10.58 -3.32
CA ILE A 63 8.04 -12.00 -3.21
C ILE A 63 9.21 -12.59 -3.94
N LYS A 64 10.11 -13.27 -3.23
CA LYS A 64 11.20 -13.96 -3.86
C LYS A 64 10.47 -15.03 -4.63
N SER A 65 10.05 -14.72 -5.85
CA SER A 65 9.65 -15.72 -6.81
C SER A 65 10.85 -16.64 -6.80
N ALA A 66 10.66 -17.87 -6.29
CA ALA A 66 11.71 -18.85 -6.32
C ALA A 66 12.24 -18.83 -7.75
N LYS A 67 13.55 -18.62 -7.92
CA LYS A 67 14.13 -18.55 -9.26
C LYS A 67 13.84 -19.84 -10.03
N ASN A 68 13.57 -20.91 -9.29
CA ASN A 68 13.17 -22.20 -9.78
C ASN A 68 11.96 -22.71 -8.96
N GLN A 69 10.86 -23.09 -9.63
CA GLN A 69 9.63 -23.57 -8.97
C GLN A 69 9.86 -24.83 -8.12
N LEU A 70 10.90 -25.62 -8.45
CA LEU A 70 11.29 -26.82 -7.72
C LEU A 70 11.73 -26.54 -6.28
N GLU A 71 12.19 -25.32 -5.98
CA GLU A 71 12.59 -24.92 -4.62
C GLU A 71 11.38 -24.88 -3.66
N LEU A 72 10.14 -24.82 -4.18
CA LEU A 72 8.92 -24.85 -3.38
C LEU A 72 8.64 -26.21 -2.73
N PHE A 73 9.31 -27.27 -3.18
CA PHE A 73 9.08 -28.64 -2.72
C PHE A 73 10.16 -29.16 -1.76
N ASN A 74 11.22 -28.40 -1.52
CA ASN A 74 12.34 -28.84 -0.65
C ASN A 74 12.01 -28.83 0.85
N ASP A 75 10.99 -28.06 1.25
CA ASP A 75 10.54 -27.97 2.65
C ASP A 75 9.45 -29.01 3.00
N LEU A 76 9.07 -29.86 2.03
CA LEU A 76 8.10 -30.92 2.29
C LEU A 76 8.77 -32.06 3.08
N PRO A 77 8.12 -32.56 4.13
CA PRO A 77 8.62 -33.72 4.85
C PRO A 77 8.72 -34.91 3.89
N THR A 78 9.85 -35.62 3.95
CA THR A 78 10.19 -36.79 3.12
C THR A 78 9.01 -37.77 3.07
N GLU A 79 8.79 -38.46 1.94
CA GLU A 79 7.64 -39.37 1.71
C GLU A 79 7.35 -40.33 2.88
N GLU A 80 8.38 -40.71 3.63
CA GLU A 80 8.30 -41.52 4.85
C GLU A 80 7.43 -40.89 5.96
N GLN A 81 7.45 -39.56 6.12
CA GLN A 81 6.62 -38.82 7.10
C GLN A 81 5.19 -38.59 6.62
N GLN A 82 4.93 -38.64 5.30
CA GLN A 82 3.58 -38.48 4.75
C GLN A 82 2.74 -39.74 4.96
N LEU A 83 3.36 -40.91 4.98
CA LEU A 83 2.70 -42.19 5.25
C LEU A 83 2.21 -42.29 6.71
N GLU A 84 2.90 -41.65 7.66
CA GLU A 84 2.50 -41.61 9.08
C GLU A 84 1.24 -40.77 9.33
N LEU A 85 0.86 -39.86 8.42
CA LEU A 85 -0.37 -39.06 8.52
C LEU A 85 -1.63 -39.83 8.11
N PHE A 86 -1.48 -40.98 7.44
CA PHE A 86 -2.57 -41.82 6.95
C PHE A 86 -2.60 -43.23 7.58
N ALA A 87 -1.70 -43.51 8.53
CA ALA A 87 -1.68 -44.72 9.35
C ALA A 87 -2.49 -44.52 10.65
#